data_AF-A0A447KUA9-F1
#
_entry.id   AF-A0A447KUA9-F1
#
_cell.length_a   1.000
_cell.length_b   1.000
_cell.length_c   1.000
_cell.angle_alpha   90.00
_cell.angle_beta   90.00
_cell.angle_gamma   90.00
#
_symmetry.space_group_name_H-M   'P 1'
#
loop_
_entity.id
_entity.type
_entity.pdbx_description
1 polymer ?
#
loop_
_entity_poly.entity_id
_entity_poly.type
_entity_poly.pdbx_seq_one_letter_code
_entity_poly.pdbx_strand_id
1 'polypeptide(L)'
;MLNIIRLAVACLLLLWLPAAQAADSGWLQNPTNDHAKVRLRADTSQAGETRLLLSVELQNGWKTYWRSPGEGGIAPAIRWQGNPPPAKWYWPTPQRFDVAGISTPGLSPTGQPADRHAG
;
A
#
# COMPACT_ATOMS: atom_id res chain seq x y z
N MET A 1 34.00 38.96 -12.32
CA MET A 1 33.16 39.15 -11.10
C MET A 1 31.68 38.95 -11.38
N LEU A 2 31.10 39.57 -12.42
CA LEU A 2 29.65 39.46 -12.72
C LEU A 2 29.15 38.02 -12.96
N ASN A 3 29.97 37.15 -13.56
CA ASN A 3 29.59 35.75 -13.82
C ASN A 3 29.48 34.91 -12.53
N ILE A 4 30.30 35.22 -11.52
CA ILE A 4 30.29 34.53 -10.22
C ILE A 4 29.03 34.90 -9.43
N ILE A 5 28.61 36.17 -9.50
CA ILE A 5 27.37 36.65 -8.87
C ILE A 5 26.15 35.98 -9.53
N ARG A 6 26.12 35.85 -10.86
CA ARG A 6 25.05 35.13 -11.58
C ARG A 6 24.97 33.65 -11.19
N LEU A 7 26.10 32.98 -11.08
CA LEU A 7 26.18 31.59 -10.61
C LEU A 7 25.70 31.44 -9.16
N ALA A 8 26.11 32.34 -8.28
CA ALA A 8 25.67 32.34 -6.88
C ALA A 8 24.15 32.54 -6.75
N VAL A 9 23.58 33.47 -7.53
CA VAL A 9 22.12 33.72 -7.57
C VAL A 9 21.37 32.52 -8.14
N ALA A 10 21.88 31.88 -9.19
CA ALA A 10 21.28 30.67 -9.76
C ALA A 10 21.28 29.50 -8.75
N CYS A 11 22.38 29.28 -8.03
CA CYS A 11 22.43 28.29 -6.95
C CYS A 11 21.45 28.62 -5.84
N LEU A 12 21.37 29.88 -5.39
CA LEU A 12 20.43 30.29 -4.34
C LEU A 12 18.97 30.07 -4.74
N LEU A 13 18.61 30.30 -6.00
CA LEU A 13 17.28 30.03 -6.54
C LEU A 13 16.97 28.52 -6.60
N LEU A 14 17.96 27.68 -6.93
CA LEU A 14 17.80 26.22 -6.95
C LEU A 14 17.57 25.64 -5.56
N LEU A 15 18.16 26.23 -4.52
CA LEU A 15 17.90 25.84 -3.12
C LEU A 15 16.48 26.18 -2.64
N TRP A 16 15.74 27.02 -3.36
CA TRP A 16 14.41 27.45 -2.96
C TRP A 16 13.27 26.67 -3.62
N LEU A 17 13.55 25.68 -4.47
CA LEU A 17 12.49 24.85 -5.03
C LEU A 17 11.83 24.03 -3.91
N PRO A 18 10.50 24.11 -3.75
CA PRO A 18 9.80 23.24 -2.81
C PRO A 18 10.00 21.79 -3.24
N ALA A 19 10.55 20.97 -2.35
CA ALA A 19 10.56 19.54 -2.54
C ALA A 19 9.12 19.03 -2.48
N ALA A 20 8.55 18.68 -3.63
CA ALA A 20 7.24 18.02 -3.69
C ALA A 20 7.39 16.62 -3.05
N GLN A 21 6.94 16.48 -1.81
CA GLN A 21 6.91 15.20 -1.11
C GLN A 21 5.65 14.45 -1.55
N ALA A 22 5.82 13.25 -2.09
CA ALA A 22 4.71 12.32 -2.21
C ALA A 22 4.30 11.87 -0.80
N ALA A 23 3.01 11.88 -0.49
CA ALA A 23 2.52 11.38 0.78
C ALA A 23 2.66 9.85 0.82
N ASP A 24 3.64 9.37 1.59
CA ASP A 24 4.05 7.98 1.65
C ASP A 24 4.42 7.61 3.09
N SER A 25 3.81 6.57 3.64
CA SER A 25 4.09 6.13 5.01
C SER A 25 5.44 5.42 5.18
N GLY A 26 6.10 5.05 4.08
CA GLY A 26 7.11 3.99 4.08
C GLY A 26 6.51 2.63 4.40
N TRP A 27 7.36 1.60 4.45
CA TRP A 27 6.94 0.28 4.92
C TRP A 27 6.80 0.27 6.44
N LEU A 28 5.60 -0.02 6.90
CA LEU A 28 5.24 -0.19 8.29
C LEU A 28 5.16 -1.67 8.62
N GLN A 29 5.68 -2.04 9.79
CA GLN A 29 5.63 -3.39 10.32
C GLN A 29 5.23 -3.32 11.79
N ASN A 30 4.36 -4.22 12.22
CA ASN A 30 4.02 -4.32 13.63
C ASN A 30 5.13 -5.13 14.35
N PRO A 31 5.71 -4.65 15.47
CA PRO A 31 6.73 -5.39 16.20
C PRO A 31 6.32 -6.81 16.62
N THR A 32 5.03 -7.09 16.76
CA THR A 32 4.50 -8.42 17.12
C THR A 32 3.99 -9.23 15.93
N ASN A 33 4.08 -8.69 14.71
CA ASN A 33 3.75 -9.41 13.48
C ASN A 33 4.85 -9.14 12.45
N ASP A 34 5.80 -10.06 12.35
CA ASP A 34 6.91 -9.97 11.41
C ASP A 34 6.55 -10.49 10.00
N HIS A 35 5.41 -11.15 9.86
CA HIS A 35 4.95 -11.81 8.64
C HIS A 35 4.27 -10.88 7.62
N ALA A 36 3.90 -9.66 8.01
CA ALA A 36 3.26 -8.68 7.13
C ALA A 36 3.90 -7.30 7.25
N LYS A 37 4.08 -6.64 6.11
CA LYS A 37 4.39 -5.21 6.01
C LYS A 37 3.32 -4.52 5.21
N VAL A 38 3.01 -3.28 5.58
CA VAL A 38 2.01 -2.46 4.88
C VAL A 38 2.59 -1.10 4.54
N ARG A 39 2.19 -0.53 3.41
CA ARG A 39 2.59 0.82 3.00
C ARG A 39 1.40 1.52 2.38
N LEU A 40 1.12 2.75 2.83
CA LEU A 40 0.07 3.60 2.29
C LEU A 40 0.70 4.75 1.52
N ARG A 41 0.26 4.93 0.28
CA ARG A 41 0.62 6.09 -0.55
C ARG A 41 -0.61 6.87 -0.94
N ALA A 42 -0.49 8.18 -1.04
CA ALA A 42 -1.54 9.05 -1.52
C ALA A 42 -1.09 9.86 -2.74
N ASP A 43 -1.97 9.95 -3.72
CA ASP A 43 -1.88 10.84 -4.87
C ASP A 43 -3.02 11.86 -4.79
N THR A 44 -2.63 13.13 -4.70
CA THR A 44 -3.52 14.30 -4.63
C THR A 44 -3.32 15.22 -5.83
N SER A 45 -2.73 14.72 -6.92
CA SER A 45 -2.46 15.52 -8.13
C SER A 45 -3.74 15.99 -8.82
N GLN A 46 -4.84 15.25 -8.64
CA GLN A 46 -6.17 15.61 -9.15
C GLN A 46 -6.94 16.42 -8.11
N ALA A 47 -7.34 17.64 -8.48
CA ALA A 47 -8.10 18.51 -7.58
C ALA A 47 -9.43 17.86 -7.17
N GLY A 48 -9.70 17.79 -5.86
CA GLY A 48 -10.92 17.24 -5.29
C GLY A 48 -10.97 15.71 -5.20
N GLU A 49 -9.91 15.00 -5.62
CA GLU A 49 -9.80 13.54 -5.52
C GLU A 49 -8.48 13.16 -4.85
N THR A 50 -8.55 12.28 -3.84
CA THR A 50 -7.35 11.67 -3.24
C THR A 50 -7.40 10.19 -3.55
N ARG A 51 -6.42 9.71 -4.33
CA ARG A 51 -6.25 8.28 -4.59
C ARG A 51 -5.29 7.70 -3.58
N LEU A 52 -5.67 6.58 -2.99
CA LEU A 52 -4.86 5.87 -2.00
C LEU A 52 -4.47 4.51 -2.54
N LEU A 53 -3.21 4.14 -2.35
CA LEU A 53 -2.70 2.80 -2.64
C LEU A 53 -2.21 2.16 -1.34
N LEU A 54 -2.92 1.11 -0.90
CA LEU A 54 -2.48 0.22 0.17
C LEU A 54 -1.69 -0.95 -0.44
N SER A 55 -0.38 -0.98 -0.19
CA SER A 55 0.48 -2.11 -0.52
C SER A 55 0.59 -3.03 0.71
N VAL A 56 0.45 -4.33 0.50
CA VAL A 56 0.61 -5.35 1.54
C VAL A 56 1.64 -6.35 1.04
N GLU A 57 2.72 -6.54 1.80
CA GLU A 57 3.74 -7.55 1.55
C GLU A 57 3.63 -8.61 2.64
N LEU A 58 3.50 -9.86 2.22
CA LEU A 58 3.36 -11.01 3.11
C LEU A 58 4.57 -11.91 2.93
N GLN A 59 5.09 -12.43 4.04
CA GLN A 59 6.09 -13.51 4.00
C GLN A 59 5.52 -14.75 3.29
N ASN A 60 6.41 -15.59 2.78
CA ASN A 60 6.01 -16.82 2.08
C ASN A 60 5.07 -17.69 2.95
N GLY A 61 4.01 -18.22 2.34
CA GLY A 61 2.99 -19.05 3.00
C GLY A 61 1.83 -18.26 3.62
N TRP A 62 2.06 -16.98 3.95
CA TRP A 62 1.04 -16.11 4.52
C TRP A 62 0.08 -15.58 3.46
N LYS A 63 -1.19 -15.42 3.85
CA LYS A 63 -2.28 -14.94 3.01
C LYS A 63 -3.09 -13.90 3.78
N THR A 64 -3.76 -13.02 3.04
CA THR A 64 -4.77 -12.13 3.61
C THR A 64 -6.13 -12.36 2.95
N TYR A 65 -7.18 -11.94 3.64
CA TYR A 65 -8.54 -12.19 3.22
C TYR A 65 -9.00 -11.21 2.13
N TRP A 66 -9.84 -11.71 1.23
CA TRP A 66 -10.59 -10.87 0.31
C TRP A 66 -11.84 -10.27 0.99
N ARG A 67 -12.60 -9.46 0.25
CA ARG A 67 -13.82 -8.79 0.73
C ARG A 67 -14.79 -9.75 1.42
N SER A 68 -14.95 -10.96 0.86
CA SER A 68 -15.81 -12.02 1.39
C SER A 68 -14.91 -13.14 1.89
N PRO A 69 -14.55 -13.15 3.19
CA PRO A 69 -13.45 -13.97 3.70
C PRO A 69 -13.80 -15.45 3.91
N GLY A 70 -15.07 -15.84 3.75
CA GLY A 70 -15.56 -17.19 4.04
C GLY A 70 -15.75 -17.44 5.54
N GLU A 71 -15.99 -18.69 5.89
CA GLU A 71 -16.19 -19.12 7.28
C GLU A 71 -14.87 -19.04 8.05
N GLY A 72 -14.84 -18.28 9.16
CA GLY A 72 -13.68 -18.12 10.03
C GLY A 72 -12.70 -17.00 9.67
N GLY A 73 -12.92 -16.27 8.57
CA GLY A 73 -12.03 -15.18 8.15
C GLY A 73 -12.53 -13.77 8.51
N ILE A 74 -11.61 -12.79 8.49
CA ILE A 74 -11.92 -11.37 8.76
C ILE A 74 -11.41 -10.51 7.61
N ALA A 75 -12.33 -9.83 6.91
CA ALA A 75 -11.95 -8.92 5.83
C ALA A 75 -11.13 -7.74 6.37
N PRO A 76 -10.05 -7.32 5.68
CA PRO A 76 -9.27 -6.17 6.10
C PRO A 76 -10.11 -4.89 5.99
N ALA A 77 -9.92 -3.99 6.96
CA ALA A 77 -10.61 -2.72 7.03
C ALA A 77 -9.66 -1.60 7.46
N ILE A 78 -9.87 -0.40 6.94
CA ILE A 78 -9.18 0.81 7.40
C ILE A 78 -10.16 1.60 8.26
N ARG A 79 -9.76 1.90 9.49
CA ARG A 79 -10.48 2.86 10.33
C ARG A 79 -9.77 4.21 10.26
N TRP A 80 -10.45 5.16 9.65
CA TRP A 80 -10.01 6.54 9.57
C TRP A 80 -10.28 7.26 10.89
N GLN A 81 -9.43 8.25 11.21
CA GLN A 81 -9.66 9.15 12.33
C GLN A 81 -10.42 10.39 11.85
N GLY A 82 -11.27 10.98 12.70
CA GLY A 82 -12.08 12.15 12.35
C GLY A 82 -13.26 11.85 11.43
N ASN A 83 -13.63 12.81 10.58
CA ASN A 83 -14.73 12.69 9.62
C ASN A 83 -14.18 12.68 8.17
N PRO A 84 -13.63 11.54 7.69
CA PRO A 84 -13.08 11.46 6.34
C PRO A 84 -14.20 11.59 5.29
N PRO A 85 -13.87 12.08 4.08
CA PRO A 85 -14.79 11.97 2.96
C PRO A 85 -15.09 10.49 2.65
N PRO A 86 -16.22 10.19 1.98
CA PRO A 86 -16.53 8.84 1.55
C PRO A 86 -15.40 8.22 0.72
N ALA A 87 -14.93 7.04 1.11
CA ALA A 87 -13.87 6.32 0.41
C ALA A 87 -14.44 5.07 -0.28
N LYS A 88 -14.05 4.86 -1.55
CA LYS A 88 -14.38 3.65 -2.30
C LYS A 88 -13.17 2.72 -2.36
N TRP A 89 -13.31 1.53 -1.76
CA TRP A 89 -12.26 0.50 -1.82
C TRP A 89 -12.38 -0.31 -3.11
N TYR A 90 -11.33 -0.28 -3.93
CA TYR A 90 -11.19 -1.14 -5.11
C TYR A 90 -10.46 -2.43 -4.73
N TRP A 91 -11.20 -3.53 -4.67
CA TRP A 91 -10.62 -4.83 -4.34
C TRP A 91 -9.94 -5.42 -5.58
N PRO A 92 -8.70 -5.91 -5.47
CA PRO A 92 -8.10 -6.68 -6.56
C PRO A 92 -8.89 -7.96 -6.81
N THR A 93 -8.76 -8.50 -8.03
CA THR A 93 -9.33 -9.81 -8.38
C THR A 93 -8.72 -10.88 -7.47
N PRO A 94 -9.53 -11.68 -6.74
CA PRO A 94 -9.02 -12.66 -5.81
C PRO A 94 -8.38 -13.84 -6.54
N GLN A 95 -7.45 -14.51 -5.86
CA GLN A 95 -7.03 -15.86 -6.21
C GLN A 95 -7.81 -16.86 -5.35
N ARG A 96 -8.09 -18.05 -5.88
CA ARG A 96 -8.65 -19.17 -5.12
C ARG A 96 -7.52 -19.95 -4.47
N PHE A 97 -7.69 -20.30 -3.19
CA PHE A 97 -6.81 -21.22 -2.47
C PHE A 97 -7.63 -22.40 -1.96
N ASP A 98 -7.09 -23.60 -2.11
CA ASP A 98 -7.66 -24.80 -1.51
C ASP A 98 -6.85 -25.14 -0.25
N VAL A 99 -7.48 -25.02 0.91
CA VAL A 99 -6.90 -25.38 2.21
C VAL A 99 -7.76 -26.48 2.81
N ALA A 100 -7.17 -27.67 3.03
CA ALA A 100 -7.86 -28.83 3.61
C ALA A 100 -9.19 -29.22 2.91
N GLY A 101 -9.27 -29.05 1.59
CA GLY A 101 -10.47 -29.36 0.80
C GLY A 101 -11.54 -28.26 0.77
N ILE A 102 -11.27 -27.10 1.37
CA ILE A 102 -12.15 -25.93 1.36
C ILE A 102 -11.54 -24.86 0.45
N SER A 103 -12.33 -24.41 -0.53
CA SER A 103 -11.92 -23.38 -1.49
C SER A 103 -12.26 -21.99 -0.95
N THR A 104 -11.25 -21.16 -0.69
CA THR A 104 -11.42 -19.82 -0.11
C THR A 104 -10.82 -18.76 -1.02
N PRO A 105 -11.56 -17.70 -1.38
CA PRO A 105 -11.00 -16.57 -2.12
C PRO A 105 -10.10 -15.70 -1.24
N GLY A 106 -8.91 -15.33 -1.71
CA GLY A 106 -7.97 -14.48 -0.99
C GLY A 106 -6.96 -13.78 -1.90
N LEU A 107 -5.85 -13.31 -1.33
CA LEU A 107 -4.77 -12.63 -2.05
C LEU A 107 -3.38 -13.17 -1.64
N SER A 108 -2.52 -13.43 -2.64
CA SER A 108 -1.08 -13.70 -2.48
C SER A 108 -0.25 -12.53 -3.02
N PRO A 109 1.05 -12.44 -2.67
CA PRO A 109 2.00 -11.59 -3.38
C PRO A 109 2.03 -11.90 -4.89
N THR A 110 2.19 -10.87 -5.72
CA THR A 110 2.26 -10.99 -7.18
C THR A 110 3.42 -11.91 -7.59
N GLY A 111 3.11 -13.03 -8.28
CA GLY A 111 4.12 -13.94 -8.84
C GLY A 111 4.28 -15.29 -8.12
N GLN A 112 3.45 -15.58 -7.11
CA GLN A 112 3.49 -16.88 -6.43
C GLN A 112 2.35 -17.80 -6.91
N PRO A 113 2.65 -19.06 -7.33
CA PRO A 113 1.62 -20.04 -7.68
C PRO A 113 0.73 -20.32 -6.45
N ALA A 114 -0.59 -20.39 -6.64
CA ALA A 114 -1.58 -20.66 -5.59
C ALA A 114 -1.51 -22.10 -5.05
N ASP A 115 -0.76 -22.94 -5.75
CA ASP A 115 -0.64 -24.38 -5.71
C ASP A 115 0.73 -24.78 -5.14
N ARG A 116 0.95 -24.51 -3.86
CA ARG A 116 1.89 -25.33 -3.08
C ARG A 116 1.16 -25.85 -1.85
N HIS A 117 0.75 -27.11 -1.98
CA HIS A 117 0.36 -27.97 -0.88
C HIS A 117 1.37 -27.82 0.26
N ALA A 118 0.92 -27.27 1.39
CA ALA A 118 1.60 -27.47 2.66
C ALA A 118 1.27 -28.91 3.08
N GLY A 119 2.29 -29.76 3.04
CA GLY A 119 2.31 -31.04 3.77
C GLY A 119 2.62 -30.81 5.24
#